data_AF-A0A511BH88-F1
#
_entry.id   AF-A0A511BH88-F1
#
_cell.length_a   1.000
_cell.length_b   1.000
_cell.length_c   1.000
_cell.angle_alpha   90.00
_cell.angle_beta   90.00
_cell.angle_gamma   90.00
#
_symmetry.space_group_name_H-M   'P 1'
#
loop_
_entity.id
_entity.type
_entity.pdbx_description
1 polymer ?
#
loop_
_entity_poly.entity_id
_entity_poly.type
_entity_poly.pdbx_seq_one_letter_code
_entity_poly.pdbx_strand_id
1 'polypeptide(L)'
;MASVKQAEETMLRAPGFRWWHGIIIGLLLSYVPGSLLVAGVLLLPLVALRFVDPNADSQRIMIVLFYVGAVMVHPLHEAWAGNGDWDTCIAQITNPITLALDWLAVGAAWLVAEASAIGGRLWNAEVARRERKSIEKRIAYLQEEWMSSDDSPAA
;
A
#
# COMPACT_ATOMS: atom_id res chain seq x y z
N MET A 1 3.11 41.53 -4.05
CA MET A 1 3.33 40.32 -4.88
C MET A 1 4.56 39.52 -4.38
N ALA A 2 4.62 39.17 -3.10
CA ALA A 2 5.75 38.40 -2.52
C ALA A 2 5.29 37.12 -1.80
N SER A 3 3.99 36.87 -1.70
CA SER A 3 3.41 35.76 -0.90
C SER A 3 3.29 34.44 -1.68
N VAL A 4 3.21 34.48 -3.02
CA VAL A 4 2.97 33.27 -3.83
C VAL A 4 4.25 32.43 -4.02
N LYS A 5 5.45 33.04 -3.95
CA LYS A 5 6.72 32.30 -4.09
C LYS A 5 7.12 31.49 -2.86
N GLN A 6 6.65 31.85 -1.67
CA GLN A 6 7.03 31.16 -0.43
C GLN A 6 6.25 29.85 -0.18
N ALA A 7 5.11 29.66 -0.85
CA ALA A 7 4.29 28.47 -0.68
C ALA A 7 4.77 27.26 -1.50
N GLU A 8 5.65 27.47 -2.49
CA GLU A 8 6.13 26.42 -3.40
C GLU A 8 7.40 25.72 -2.89
N GLU A 9 8.20 26.39 -2.05
CA GLU A 9 9.46 25.85 -1.51
C GLU A 9 9.29 24.81 -0.39
N THR A 10 8.06 24.59 0.10
CA THR A 10 7.74 23.54 1.08
C THR A 10 7.42 22.18 0.46
N MET A 11 7.54 22.05 -0.88
CA MET A 11 7.48 20.74 -1.52
C MET A 11 8.73 19.91 -1.19
N LEU A 12 8.57 19.03 -0.20
CA LEU A 12 9.30 17.76 -0.07
C LEU A 12 10.83 17.89 -0.13
N ARG A 13 11.41 18.63 0.82
CA ARG A 13 12.82 18.44 1.15
C ARG A 13 12.94 17.06 1.82
N ALA A 14 13.04 16.00 1.01
CA ALA A 14 13.46 14.70 1.47
C ALA A 14 14.73 14.91 2.32
N PRO A 15 14.84 14.35 3.54
CA PRO A 15 16.04 14.52 4.35
C PRO A 15 17.22 14.04 3.51
N GLY A 16 18.09 14.98 3.11
CA GLY A 16 19.21 14.69 2.22
C GLY A 16 20.10 13.64 2.88
N PHE A 17 20.33 12.53 2.19
CA PHE A 17 21.17 11.45 2.68
C PHE A 17 22.62 11.97 2.83
N ARG A 18 23.04 12.26 4.07
CA ARG A 18 24.39 12.77 4.37
C ARG A 18 25.39 11.61 4.37
N TRP A 19 26.62 11.82 3.90
CA TRP A 19 27.67 10.80 3.84
C TRP A 19 27.93 10.06 5.17
N TRP A 20 27.78 10.74 6.31
CA TRP A 20 27.86 10.13 7.64
C TRP A 20 26.77 9.09 7.94
N HIS A 21 25.60 9.15 7.30
CA HIS A 21 24.58 8.10 7.43
C HIS A 21 25.08 6.78 6.84
N GLY A 22 25.87 6.82 5.76
CA GLY A 22 26.51 5.63 5.19
C GLY A 22 27.50 4.97 6.16
N ILE A 23 28.21 5.76 6.97
CA ILE A 23 29.11 5.24 8.00
C ILE A 23 28.31 4.60 9.13
N ILE A 24 27.25 5.26 9.61
CA ILE A 24 26.38 4.71 10.66
C ILE A 24 25.70 3.43 10.20
N ILE A 25 25.17 3.42 8.96
CA ILE A 25 24.56 2.24 8.34
C ILE A 25 25.61 1.14 8.16
N GLY A 26 26.83 1.47 7.72
CA GLY A 26 27.94 0.52 7.61
C GLY A 26 28.37 -0.07 8.95
N LEU A 27 28.36 0.73 10.01
CA LEU A 27 28.71 0.31 11.37
C LEU A 27 27.60 -0.57 11.97
N LEU A 28 26.33 -0.21 11.76
CA LEU A 28 25.16 -1.04 12.06
C LEU A 28 25.18 -2.35 11.26
N LEU A 29 25.56 -2.32 9.97
CA LEU A 29 25.78 -3.50 9.14
C LEU A 29 26.86 -4.41 9.73
N SER A 30 27.96 -3.81 10.20
CA SER A 30 29.08 -4.56 10.77
C SER A 30 28.75 -5.16 12.14
N TYR A 31 27.82 -4.54 12.88
CA TYR A 31 27.41 -4.97 14.22
C TYR A 31 26.23 -5.95 14.19
N VAL A 32 25.38 -5.87 13.16
CA VAL A 32 24.21 -6.74 12.97
C VAL A 32 24.28 -7.36 11.57
N PRO A 33 25.23 -8.30 11.35
CA PRO A 33 25.52 -8.76 10.00
C PRO A 33 24.48 -9.75 9.47
N GLY A 34 23.92 -10.61 10.33
CA GLY A 34 23.01 -11.68 9.90
C GLY A 34 21.57 -11.24 9.64
N SER A 35 20.95 -10.51 10.58
CA SER A 35 19.54 -10.16 10.45
C SER A 35 19.27 -9.10 9.37
N LEU A 36 20.28 -8.29 9.03
CA LEU A 36 20.17 -7.32 7.94
C LEU A 36 20.25 -7.99 6.57
N LEU A 37 21.00 -9.10 6.48
CA LEU A 37 21.02 -9.98 5.31
C LEU A 37 19.67 -10.69 5.16
N VAL A 38 19.10 -11.20 6.26
CA VAL A 38 17.74 -11.77 6.32
C VAL A 38 16.70 -10.76 5.83
N ALA A 39 16.72 -9.54 6.36
CA ALA A 39 15.81 -8.47 5.94
C ALA A 39 16.00 -8.10 4.46
N GLY A 40 17.24 -8.02 3.97
CA GLY A 40 17.52 -7.71 2.57
C GLY A 40 17.02 -8.77 1.61
N VAL A 41 17.22 -10.05 1.93
CA VAL A 41 16.75 -11.18 1.11
C VAL A 41 15.23 -11.24 1.11
N LEU A 42 14.59 -11.05 2.26
CA LEU A 42 13.14 -11.11 2.36
C LEU A 42 12.43 -9.88 1.77
N LEU A 43 13.19 -8.83 1.42
CA LEU A 43 12.68 -7.68 0.66
C LEU A 43 12.88 -7.83 -0.86
N LEU A 44 13.58 -8.86 -1.35
CA LEU A 44 13.72 -9.13 -2.80
C LEU A 44 12.38 -9.25 -3.53
N PRO A 45 11.33 -9.89 -2.98
CA PRO A 45 10.05 -9.98 -3.67
C PRO A 45 9.39 -8.60 -3.90
N LEU A 46 9.58 -7.65 -2.98
CA LEU A 46 9.13 -6.26 -3.12
C LEU A 46 9.88 -5.54 -4.25
N VAL A 47 11.19 -5.79 -4.37
CA VAL A 47 12.00 -5.26 -5.48
C VAL A 47 11.54 -5.86 -6.81
N ALA A 48 11.29 -7.17 -6.87
CA ALA A 48 10.75 -7.83 -8.05
C ALA A 48 9.38 -7.25 -8.45
N LEU A 49 8.50 -7.02 -7.48
CA LEU A 49 7.20 -6.38 -7.71
C LEU A 49 7.35 -5.00 -8.34
N ARG A 50 8.29 -4.19 -7.86
CA ARG A 50 8.56 -2.84 -8.37
C ARG A 50 9.08 -2.81 -9.81
N PHE A 51 9.73 -3.89 -10.25
CA PHE A 51 10.14 -4.08 -11.64
C PHE A 51 9.00 -4.53 -12.54
N VAL A 52 8.10 -5.40 -12.04
CA VAL A 52 6.96 -5.92 -12.82
C VAL A 52 5.88 -4.86 -12.99
N ASP A 53 5.59 -4.08 -11.94
CA ASP A 53 4.59 -3.01 -11.99
C ASP A 53 5.16 -1.71 -11.40
N PRO A 54 5.83 -0.89 -12.23
CA PRO A 54 6.43 0.36 -11.77
C PRO A 54 5.41 1.45 -11.43
N ASN A 55 4.14 1.28 -11.85
CA ASN A 55 3.03 2.19 -11.57
C ASN A 55 2.07 1.61 -10.52
N ALA A 56 2.52 0.62 -9.75
CA ALA A 56 1.72 0.04 -8.68
C ALA A 56 1.15 1.13 -7.77
N ASP A 57 -0.18 1.14 -7.65
CA ASP A 57 -0.91 2.11 -6.85
C ASP A 57 -0.42 2.07 -5.39
N SER A 58 -0.36 3.23 -4.72
CA SER A 58 0.19 3.36 -3.36
C SER A 58 -0.54 2.43 -2.37
N GLN A 59 -1.83 2.19 -2.62
CA GLN A 59 -2.64 1.23 -1.87
C GLN A 59 -2.15 -0.22 -2.02
N ARG A 60 -1.72 -0.64 -3.22
CA ARG A 60 -1.16 -2.00 -3.45
C ARG A 60 0.14 -2.17 -2.68
N ILE A 61 1.02 -1.18 -2.75
CA ILE A 61 2.30 -1.18 -2.04
C ILE A 61 2.06 -1.32 -0.52
N MET A 62 1.09 -0.61 0.03
CA MET A 62 0.76 -0.69 1.47
C MET A 62 0.26 -2.09 1.88
N ILE A 63 -0.59 -2.73 1.05
CA ILE A 63 -1.06 -4.09 1.30
C ILE A 63 0.10 -5.09 1.25
N VAL A 64 0.97 -4.97 0.24
CA VAL A 64 2.17 -5.83 0.13
C VAL A 64 3.09 -5.66 1.33
N LEU A 65 3.36 -4.42 1.76
CA LEU A 65 4.18 -4.15 2.94
C LEU A 65 3.60 -4.79 4.20
N PHE A 66 2.27 -4.77 4.37
CA PHE A 66 1.61 -5.35 5.53
C PHE A 66 1.79 -6.87 5.59
N TYR A 67 1.57 -7.55 4.45
CA TYR A 67 1.70 -9.02 4.36
C TYR A 67 3.16 -9.48 4.49
N VAL A 68 4.08 -8.79 3.81
CA VAL A 68 5.52 -9.05 3.95
C VAL A 68 5.93 -8.83 5.41
N GLY A 69 5.54 -7.70 6.01
CA GLY A 69 5.80 -7.40 7.41
C GLY A 69 5.29 -8.48 8.37
N ALA A 70 4.11 -9.05 8.13
CA ALA A 70 3.56 -10.14 8.93
C ALA A 70 4.40 -11.42 8.86
N VAL A 71 4.91 -11.78 7.67
CA VAL A 71 5.79 -12.94 7.49
C VAL A 71 7.20 -12.69 8.03
N MET A 72 7.66 -11.44 8.04
CA MET A 72 8.97 -11.05 8.60
C MET A 72 9.05 -11.22 10.13
N VAL A 73 7.93 -11.19 10.86
CA VAL A 73 7.95 -11.17 12.33
C VAL A 73 8.66 -12.40 12.90
N HIS A 74 8.34 -13.59 12.39
CA HIS A 74 8.89 -14.84 12.90
C HIS A 74 10.41 -14.97 12.66
N PRO A 75 10.92 -14.84 11.42
CA PRO A 75 12.37 -14.94 11.18
C PRO A 75 13.14 -13.82 11.88
N LEU A 76 12.58 -12.61 11.99
CA LEU A 76 13.23 -11.51 12.70
C LEU A 76 13.30 -11.74 14.21
N HIS A 77 12.26 -12.33 14.81
CA HIS A 77 12.25 -12.71 16.22
C HIS A 77 13.29 -13.80 16.51
N GLU A 78 13.36 -14.83 15.67
CA GLU A 78 14.35 -15.90 15.78
C GLU A 78 15.80 -15.39 15.57
N ALA A 79 16.02 -14.50 14.60
CA ALA A 79 17.32 -13.87 14.38
C ALA A 79 17.73 -12.99 15.57
N TRP A 80 16.77 -12.31 16.21
CA TRP A 80 17.02 -11.53 17.41
C TRP A 80 17.32 -12.42 18.64
N ALA A 81 16.57 -13.52 18.81
CA ALA A 81 16.82 -14.50 19.87
C ALA A 81 18.19 -15.17 19.72
N GLY A 82 18.68 -15.37 18.49
CA GLY A 82 20.02 -15.86 18.18
C GLY A 82 21.14 -14.82 18.32
N ASN A 83 20.87 -13.63 18.88
CA ASN A 83 21.83 -12.50 18.94
C ASN A 83 22.43 -12.10 17.58
N GLY A 84 21.74 -12.38 16.47
CA GLY A 84 22.25 -12.10 15.13
C GLY A 84 23.42 -12.99 14.69
N ASP A 85 23.57 -14.17 15.28
CA ASP A 85 24.59 -15.14 14.90
C ASP A 85 24.48 -15.56 13.42
N TRP A 86 25.64 -15.67 12.76
CA TRP A 86 25.76 -15.85 11.31
C TRP A 86 25.19 -17.19 10.86
N ASP A 87 25.47 -18.27 11.60
CA ASP A 87 25.01 -19.61 11.25
C ASP A 87 23.48 -19.71 11.33
N THR A 88 22.89 -19.07 12.34
CA THR A 88 21.43 -19.01 12.52
C THR A 88 20.76 -18.23 11.39
N CYS A 89 21.34 -17.11 10.97
CA CYS A 89 20.81 -16.29 9.88
C CYS A 89 20.96 -16.97 8.51
N ILE A 90 22.08 -17.65 8.26
CA ILE A 90 22.28 -18.43 7.02
C ILE A 90 21.31 -19.61 6.96
N ALA A 91 21.12 -20.32 8.07
CA ALA A 91 20.15 -21.42 8.14
C ALA A 91 18.73 -20.94 7.85
N GLN A 92 18.38 -19.72 8.26
CA GLN A 92 17.08 -19.11 7.98
C GLN A 92 16.88 -18.72 6.51
N ILE A 93 17.84 -18.04 5.88
CA ILE A 93 17.72 -17.62 4.47
C ILE A 93 17.79 -18.81 3.51
N THR A 94 18.42 -19.91 3.94
CA THR A 94 18.47 -21.16 3.16
C THR A 94 17.30 -22.09 3.45
N ASN A 95 16.47 -21.77 4.46
CA ASN A 95 15.31 -22.59 4.79
C ASN A 95 14.26 -22.47 3.68
N PRO A 96 13.95 -23.57 2.97
CA PRO A 96 13.02 -23.53 1.85
C PRO A 96 11.59 -23.18 2.28
N ILE A 97 11.22 -23.46 3.52
CA ILE A 97 9.89 -23.15 4.05
C ILE A 97 9.74 -21.63 4.23
N THR A 98 10.74 -20.97 4.80
CA THR A 98 10.73 -19.51 5.02
C THR A 98 10.67 -18.78 3.69
N LEU A 99 11.50 -19.19 2.72
CA LEU A 99 11.47 -18.66 1.36
C LEU A 99 10.11 -18.87 0.68
N ALA A 100 9.54 -20.08 0.78
CA ALA A 100 8.23 -20.36 0.18
C ALA A 100 7.13 -19.50 0.81
N LEU A 101 7.13 -19.33 2.14
CA LEU A 101 6.16 -18.49 2.84
C LEU A 101 6.28 -17.03 2.43
N ASP A 102 7.49 -16.53 2.21
CA ASP A 102 7.72 -15.15 1.79
C ASP A 102 7.16 -14.89 0.38
N TRP A 103 7.42 -15.80 -0.56
CA TRP A 103 6.83 -15.74 -1.90
C TRP A 103 5.31 -15.92 -1.89
N LEU A 104 4.78 -16.81 -1.03
CA LEU A 104 3.34 -16.98 -0.85
C LEU A 104 2.69 -15.73 -0.23
N ALA A 105 3.38 -15.03 0.67
CA ALA A 105 2.89 -13.79 1.27
C ALA A 105 2.73 -12.71 0.22
N VAL A 106 3.70 -12.59 -0.70
CA VAL A 106 3.66 -11.64 -1.81
C VAL A 106 2.53 -12.01 -2.78
N GLY A 107 2.37 -13.29 -3.09
CA GLY A 107 1.25 -13.78 -3.91
C GLY A 107 -0.11 -13.53 -3.27
N ALA A 108 -0.24 -13.77 -1.96
CA ALA A 108 -1.46 -13.50 -1.20
C ALA A 108 -1.76 -11.99 -1.18
N ALA A 109 -0.74 -11.16 -0.96
CA ALA A 109 -0.89 -9.71 -0.98
C ALA A 109 -1.34 -9.20 -2.35
N TRP A 110 -0.81 -9.79 -3.44
CA TRP A 110 -1.25 -9.50 -4.80
C TRP A 110 -2.73 -9.83 -5.01
N LEU A 111 -3.17 -11.02 -4.58
CA LEU A 111 -4.58 -11.42 -4.69
C LEU A 111 -5.50 -10.50 -3.89
N VAL A 112 -5.10 -10.11 -2.68
CA VAL A 112 -5.86 -9.18 -1.84
C VAL A 112 -5.91 -7.79 -2.48
N ALA A 113 -4.79 -7.32 -3.03
CA ALA A 113 -4.73 -6.05 -3.74
C ALA A 113 -5.67 -6.05 -4.96
N GLU A 114 -5.67 -7.12 -5.77
CA GLU A 114 -6.55 -7.25 -6.93
C GLU A 114 -8.02 -7.34 -6.52
N ALA A 115 -8.34 -8.15 -5.50
CA ALA A 115 -9.68 -8.26 -4.95
C ALA A 115 -10.20 -6.91 -4.42
N SER A 116 -9.35 -6.13 -3.74
CA SER A 116 -9.72 -4.82 -3.23
C SER A 116 -9.99 -3.80 -4.35
N ALA A 117 -9.21 -3.83 -5.43
CA ALA A 117 -9.42 -2.97 -6.59
C ALA A 117 -10.73 -3.30 -7.32
N ILE A 118 -11.03 -4.60 -7.49
CA ILE A 118 -12.30 -5.05 -8.09
C ILE A 118 -13.49 -4.67 -7.20
N GLY A 119 -13.37 -4.92 -5.89
CA GLY A 119 -14.38 -4.57 -4.90
C GLY A 119 -14.69 -3.07 -4.87
N GLY A 120 -13.67 -2.21 -4.91
CA GLY A 120 -13.84 -0.76 -4.95
C GLY A 120 -14.59 -0.28 -6.20
N ARG A 121 -14.30 -0.87 -7.36
CA ARG A 121 -15.03 -0.55 -8.61
C ARG A 121 -16.49 -0.97 -8.54
N LEU A 122 -16.77 -2.16 -8.01
CA LEU A 122 -18.14 -2.65 -7.81
C LEU A 122 -18.92 -1.77 -6.83
N TRP A 123 -18.29 -1.37 -5.72
CA TRP A 123 -18.91 -0.49 -4.74
C TRP A 123 -19.24 0.89 -5.34
N ASN A 124 -18.30 1.50 -6.04
CA ASN A 124 -18.53 2.80 -6.70
C ASN A 124 -19.62 2.70 -7.78
N ALA A 125 -19.66 1.60 -8.53
CA ALA A 125 -20.73 1.35 -9.50
C ALA A 125 -22.11 1.22 -8.82
N GLU A 126 -22.17 0.58 -7.65
CA GLU A 126 -23.41 0.44 -6.88
C GLU A 126 -23.86 1.77 -6.26
N VAL A 127 -22.93 2.57 -5.73
CA VAL A 127 -23.22 3.91 -5.22
C VAL A 127 -23.76 4.81 -6.34
N ALA A 128 -23.11 4.83 -7.51
CA ALA A 128 -23.56 5.62 -8.65
C ALA A 128 -24.96 5.19 -9.15
N ARG A 129 -25.29 3.89 -9.08
CA ARG A 129 -26.64 3.39 -9.40
C ARG A 129 -27.68 3.87 -8.41
N ARG A 130 -27.35 3.92 -7.11
CA ARG A 130 -28.26 4.42 -6.06
C ARG A 130 -28.49 5.92 -6.19
N GLU A 131 -27.45 6.69 -6.48
CA GLU A 131 -27.55 8.13 -6.71
C GLU A 131 -28.39 8.44 -7.97
N ARG A 132 -28.21 7.69 -9.06
CA ARG A 132 -29.07 7.86 -10.25
C ARG A 132 -30.54 7.62 -9.93
N LYS A 133 -30.86 6.55 -9.18
CA LYS A 133 -32.24 6.26 -8.78
C LYS A 133 -32.84 7.33 -7.86
N SER A 134 -32.04 7.95 -6.98
CA SER A 134 -32.55 9.02 -6.12
C SER A 134 -32.81 10.31 -6.89
N ILE A 135 -31.95 10.63 -7.87
CA ILE A 135 -32.13 11.77 -8.78
C ILE A 135 -33.36 11.55 -9.67
N GLU A 136 -33.51 10.38 -10.29
CA GLU A 136 -34.68 10.05 -11.12
C GLU A 136 -35.99 10.17 -10.35
N LYS A 137 -36.04 9.66 -9.11
CA LYS A 137 -37.23 9.82 -8.24
C LYS A 137 -37.54 11.29 -7.95
N ARG A 138 -36.51 12.11 -7.75
CA ARG A 138 -36.68 13.53 -7.43
C ARG A 138 -37.13 14.32 -8.65
N ILE A 139 -36.64 13.97 -9.84
CA ILE A 139 -37.12 14.52 -11.11
C ILE A 139 -38.59 14.14 -11.33
N ALA A 140 -38.96 12.87 -11.13
CA ALA A 140 -40.33 12.40 -11.30
C ALA A 140 -41.30 13.13 -10.35
N TYR A 141 -40.91 13.28 -9.07
CA TYR A 141 -41.70 14.02 -8.08
C TYR A 141 -41.88 15.50 -8.49
N LEU A 142 -40.81 16.18 -8.90
CA LEU A 142 -40.90 17.57 -9.36
C LEU A 142 -41.75 17.69 -10.62
N GLN A 143 -41.65 16.75 -11.54
CA GLN A 143 -42.46 16.74 -12.76
C GLN A 143 -43.95 16.56 -12.44
N GLU A 144 -44.29 15.69 -11.49
CA GLU A 144 -45.67 15.52 -11.02
C GLU A 144 -46.21 16.79 -10.36
N GLU A 145 -45.42 17.44 -9.51
CA GLU A 145 -45.81 18.70 -8.86
C GLU A 145 -46.06 19.82 -9.88
N TRP A 146 -45.16 20.01 -10.85
CA TRP A 146 -45.29 21.06 -11.86
C TRP A 146 -46.37 20.78 -12.92
N MET A 147 -46.58 19.51 -13.31
CA MET A 147 -47.68 19.16 -14.23
C MET A 147 -49.04 19.24 -13.55
N SER A 148 -49.12 19.00 -12.23
CA SER A 148 -50.38 19.16 -11.48
C SER A 148 -50.78 20.62 -11.26
N SER A 149 -49.82 21.56 -11.28
CA SER A 149 -50.09 23.00 -11.10
C SER A 149 -50.56 23.73 -12.36
N ASP A 150 -50.24 23.22 -13.55
CA ASP A 150 -50.68 23.82 -14.84
C ASP A 150 -52.11 23.40 -15.23
N ASP A 151 -52.67 22.36 -14.60
CA ASP A 151 -54.03 21.86 -14.85
C ASP A 151 -55.11 22.57 -14.00
N SER A 152 -54.77 23.62 -13.25
CA SER A 152 -55.76 24.46 -12.56
C SER A 152 -56.23 25.57 -13.51
N PRO A 153 -57.41 25.46 -14.15
CA PRO A 153 -57.90 26.53 -15.00
C PRO A 153 -58.12 27.77 -14.12
N ALA A 154 -57.44 28.86 -14.47
CA ALA A 154 -57.64 30.16 -13.86
C ALA A 154 -59.14 30.48 -13.83
N ALA A 155 -59.73 30.43 -12.62
CA ALA A 155 -61.10 30.81 -12.33
C ALA A 155 -61.19 32.29 -11.99
#